data_AF-A0A0T9RRV3-F1
#
_entry.id   AF-A0A0T9RRV3-F1
#
_cell.length_a   1.000
_cell.length_b   1.000
_cell.length_c   1.000
_cell.angle_alpha   90.00
_cell.angle_beta   90.00
_cell.angle_gamma   90.00
#
_symmetry.space_group_name_H-M   'P 1'
#
loop_
_entity.id
_entity.type
_entity.pdbx_description
1 polymer ?
#
loop_
_entity_poly.entity_id
_entity_poly.type
_entity_poly.pdbx_seq_one_letter_code
_entity_poly.pdbx_strand_id
1 'polypeptide(L)'
;MNRVTAILIAALVASFFGSAYYQGQVTKLKRDVAEITAVARQQQTTLDQIEVQRQQVAAIDIKYTKELADAKSENERLRADIANGAKRLQLNATCPKPVSKATGTTGMDDATGPRYDAEFERNYLSLRERIGIATTQIEGLQAYINNVCLK
;
A
#
# COMPACT_ATOMS: atom_id res chain seq x y z
N MET A 1 -64.46 -35.60 47.37
CA MET A 1 -63.85 -34.49 46.61
C MET A 1 -64.88 -34.00 45.60
N ASN A 2 -65.25 -32.72 45.60
CA ASN A 2 -66.33 -32.21 44.74
C ASN A 2 -65.85 -32.04 43.29
N ARG A 3 -66.73 -32.30 42.31
CA ARG A 3 -66.41 -32.14 40.88
C ARG A 3 -65.88 -30.74 40.54
N VAL A 4 -66.43 -29.71 41.18
CA VAL A 4 -66.02 -28.31 41.01
C VAL A 4 -64.58 -28.08 41.48
N THR A 5 -64.18 -28.66 42.62
CA THR A 5 -62.81 -28.50 43.13
C THR A 5 -61.79 -29.21 42.23
N ALA A 6 -62.16 -30.34 41.63
CA ALA A 6 -61.29 -31.04 40.67
C ALA A 6 -61.06 -30.23 39.38
N ILE A 7 -62.10 -29.58 38.85
CA ILE A 7 -62.01 -28.75 37.63
C ILE A 7 -61.13 -27.52 37.87
N LEU A 8 -61.27 -26.84 39.01
CA LEU A 8 -60.46 -25.67 39.37
C LEU A 8 -58.97 -26.04 39.50
N ILE A 9 -58.66 -27.16 40.14
CA ILE A 9 -57.27 -27.64 40.26
C ILE A 9 -56.69 -27.95 38.88
N ALA A 10 -57.45 -28.62 38.00
CA ALA A 10 -56.99 -28.93 36.64
C ALA A 10 -56.71 -27.66 35.82
N ALA A 11 -57.55 -26.63 35.94
CA ALA A 11 -57.35 -25.35 35.25
C ALA A 11 -56.10 -24.60 35.75
N LEU A 12 -55.83 -24.62 37.06
CA LEU A 12 -54.63 -24.01 37.64
C LEU A 12 -53.36 -24.73 37.19
N VAL A 13 -53.37 -26.06 37.16
CA VAL A 13 -52.23 -26.87 36.68
C VAL A 13 -51.97 -26.59 35.19
N ALA A 14 -53.01 -26.56 34.37
CA ALA A 14 -52.89 -26.25 32.94
C ALA A 14 -52.33 -24.83 32.70
N SER A 15 -52.80 -23.84 33.47
CA SER A 15 -52.31 -22.46 33.39
C SER A 15 -50.84 -22.36 33.78
N PHE A 16 -50.44 -23.00 34.89
CA PHE A 16 -49.05 -23.02 35.35
C PHE A 16 -48.11 -23.69 34.32
N PHE A 17 -48.53 -24.83 33.75
CA PHE A 17 -47.75 -25.54 32.73
C PHE A 17 -47.61 -24.71 31.45
N GLY A 18 -48.71 -24.06 31.02
CA GLY A 18 -48.69 -23.13 29.89
C GLY A 18 -47.73 -21.96 30.13
N SER A 19 -47.82 -21.29 31.28
CA SER A 19 -46.91 -20.21 31.64
C SER A 19 -45.44 -20.66 31.64
N ALA A 20 -45.13 -21.80 32.24
CA ALA A 20 -43.76 -22.34 32.26
C ALA A 20 -43.24 -22.64 30.85
N TYR A 21 -44.08 -23.22 29.98
CA TYR A 21 -43.76 -23.49 28.58
C TYR A 21 -43.49 -22.18 27.81
N TYR A 22 -44.35 -21.17 27.94
CA TYR A 22 -44.16 -19.87 27.30
C TYR A 22 -42.92 -19.15 27.80
N GLN A 23 -42.64 -19.18 29.10
CA GLN A 23 -41.41 -18.61 29.66
C GLN A 23 -40.17 -19.29 29.06
N GLY A 24 -40.17 -20.62 28.98
CA GLY A 24 -39.09 -21.38 28.35
C GLY A 24 -38.84 -20.99 26.89
N GLN A 25 -39.91 -20.82 26.11
CA GLN A 25 -39.82 -20.40 24.70
C GLN A 25 -39.33 -18.95 24.57
N VAL A 26 -39.81 -18.03 25.41
CA VAL A 26 -39.34 -16.64 25.42
C VAL A 26 -37.87 -16.56 25.82
N THR A 27 -37.41 -17.36 26.79
CA THR A 27 -35.99 -17.41 27.17
C THR A 27 -35.13 -17.95 26.04
N LYS A 28 -35.58 -18.97 25.31
CA LYS A 28 -34.87 -19.48 24.12
C LYS A 28 -34.78 -18.41 23.02
N LEU A 29 -35.90 -17.80 22.65
CA LEU A 29 -35.93 -16.75 21.63
C LEU A 29 -35.04 -15.56 22.00
N LYS A 30 -35.07 -15.12 23.27
CA LYS A 30 -34.18 -14.06 23.75
C LYS A 30 -32.70 -14.43 23.64
N ARG A 31 -32.33 -15.68 23.90
CA ARG A 31 -30.95 -16.17 23.70
C ARG A 31 -30.57 -16.16 22.23
N ASP A 32 -31.41 -16.71 21.36
CA ASP A 32 -31.14 -16.78 19.92
C ASP A 32 -30.98 -15.36 19.33
N VAL A 33 -31.85 -14.42 19.71
CA VAL A 33 -31.74 -13.02 19.28
C VAL A 33 -30.45 -12.37 19.81
N ALA A 34 -30.08 -12.63 21.07
CA ALA A 34 -28.85 -12.10 21.64
C ALA A 34 -27.61 -12.64 20.92
N GLU A 35 -27.59 -13.94 20.58
CA GLU A 35 -26.52 -14.59 19.82
C GLU A 35 -26.42 -14.02 18.40
N ILE A 36 -27.54 -13.96 17.68
CA ILE A 36 -27.59 -13.39 16.32
C ILE A 36 -27.13 -11.93 16.33
N THR A 37 -27.56 -11.14 17.31
CA THR A 37 -27.16 -9.74 17.43
C THR A 37 -25.67 -9.61 17.75
N ALA A 38 -25.12 -10.50 18.58
CA ALA A 38 -23.69 -10.52 18.88
C ALA A 38 -22.86 -10.86 17.62
N VAL A 39 -23.26 -11.89 16.87
CA VAL A 39 -22.61 -12.26 15.60
C VAL A 39 -22.72 -11.12 14.57
N ALA A 40 -23.90 -10.52 14.42
CA ALA A 40 -24.10 -9.39 13.50
C ALA A 40 -23.22 -8.19 13.86
N ARG A 41 -23.11 -7.84 15.16
CA ARG A 41 -22.20 -6.79 15.63
C ARG A 41 -20.74 -7.14 15.36
N GLN A 42 -20.33 -8.38 15.60
CA GLN A 42 -18.98 -8.83 15.32
C GLN A 42 -18.66 -8.69 13.81
N GLN A 43 -19.56 -9.15 12.95
CA GLN A 43 -19.40 -8.99 11.50
C GLN A 43 -19.31 -7.52 11.08
N GLN A 44 -20.15 -6.65 11.66
CA GLN A 44 -20.09 -5.21 11.39
C GLN A 44 -18.74 -4.63 11.78
N THR A 45 -18.21 -4.96 12.97
CA THR A 45 -16.89 -4.48 13.40
C THR A 45 -15.77 -4.95 12.47
N THR A 46 -15.84 -6.18 11.97
CA THR A 46 -14.87 -6.70 11.00
C THR A 46 -14.97 -5.97 9.65
N LEU A 47 -16.19 -5.69 9.17
CA LEU A 47 -16.39 -4.93 7.93
C LEU A 47 -15.84 -3.50 8.06
N ASP A 48 -16.12 -2.82 9.17
CA ASP A 48 -15.62 -1.47 9.43
C ASP A 48 -14.07 -1.45 9.45
N GLN A 49 -13.45 -2.46 10.06
CA GLN A 49 -11.98 -2.61 10.05
C GLN A 49 -11.43 -2.83 8.63
N ILE A 50 -12.07 -3.69 7.84
CA ILE A 50 -11.68 -3.94 6.45
C ILE A 50 -11.79 -2.65 5.62
N GLU A 51 -12.84 -1.87 5.81
CA GLU A 51 -13.05 -0.60 5.10
C GLU A 51 -11.94 0.40 5.41
N VAL A 52 -11.59 0.57 6.68
CA VAL A 52 -10.48 1.44 7.10
C VAL A 52 -9.17 0.99 6.48
N GLN A 53 -8.87 -0.31 6.49
CA GLN A 53 -7.67 -0.85 5.86
C GLN A 53 -7.66 -0.61 4.34
N ARG A 54 -8.79 -0.78 3.65
CA ARG A 54 -8.92 -0.50 2.21
C ARG A 54 -8.58 0.95 1.88
N GLN A 55 -9.11 1.89 2.67
CA GLN A 55 -8.84 3.31 2.48
C GLN A 55 -7.36 3.66 2.72
N GLN A 56 -6.73 3.06 3.72
CA GLN A 56 -5.30 3.25 3.98
C GLN A 56 -4.43 2.70 2.85
N VAL A 57 -4.74 1.51 2.35
CA VAL A 57 -4.03 0.93 1.20
C VAL A 57 -4.20 1.81 -0.04
N ALA A 58 -5.41 2.30 -0.31
CA ALA A 58 -5.66 3.21 -1.43
C ALA A 58 -4.85 4.52 -1.31
N ALA A 59 -4.75 5.09 -0.10
CA ALA A 59 -3.95 6.28 0.14
C ALA A 59 -2.45 6.06 -0.12
N ILE A 60 -1.92 4.90 0.30
CA ILE A 60 -0.53 4.50 0.02
C ILE A 60 -0.33 4.35 -1.48
N ASP A 61 -1.22 3.64 -2.16
CA ASP A 61 -1.15 3.41 -3.60
C ASP A 61 -1.17 4.73 -4.40
N ILE A 62 -2.09 5.63 -4.08
CA ILE A 62 -2.17 6.96 -4.71
C ILE A 62 -0.87 7.74 -4.52
N LYS A 63 -0.33 7.76 -3.29
CA LYS A 63 0.90 8.51 -2.99
C LYS A 63 2.08 7.99 -3.80
N TYR A 64 2.38 6.70 -3.71
CA TYR A 64 3.58 6.14 -4.32
C TYR A 64 3.45 5.96 -5.83
N THR A 65 2.24 5.79 -6.36
CA THR A 65 2.01 5.85 -7.82
C THR A 65 2.29 7.24 -8.37
N LYS A 66 1.87 8.30 -7.65
CA LYS A 66 2.18 9.67 -8.05
C LYS A 66 3.68 9.95 -8.01
N GLU A 67 4.35 9.61 -6.90
CA GLU A 67 5.79 9.80 -6.76
C GLU A 67 6.58 9.04 -7.85
N LEU A 68 6.13 7.83 -8.21
CA LEU A 68 6.71 7.05 -9.30
C LEU A 68 6.55 7.76 -10.66
N ALA A 69 5.36 8.31 -10.93
CA ALA A 69 5.08 9.03 -12.17
C ALA A 69 5.89 10.33 -12.26
N ASP A 70 5.98 11.09 -11.16
CA ASP A 70 6.78 12.32 -11.06
C ASP A 70 8.27 12.02 -11.28
N ALA A 71 8.80 10.95 -10.68
CA ALA A 71 10.19 10.53 -10.86
C ALA A 71 10.49 10.09 -12.30
N LYS A 72 9.57 9.37 -12.96
CA LYS A 72 9.68 9.00 -14.37
C LYS A 72 9.67 10.23 -15.27
N SER A 73 8.73 11.15 -15.05
CA SER A 73 8.64 12.42 -15.78
C SER A 73 9.93 13.23 -15.66
N GLU A 74 10.51 13.31 -14.47
CA GLU A 74 11.78 13.99 -14.26
C GLU A 74 12.95 13.30 -14.99
N ASN A 75 12.98 11.96 -15.04
CA ASN A 75 14.00 11.24 -15.79
C ASN A 75 13.88 11.49 -17.30
N GLU A 76 12.66 11.47 -17.85
CA GLU A 76 12.39 11.81 -19.24
C GLU A 76 12.76 13.25 -19.58
N ARG A 77 12.47 14.20 -18.68
CA ARG A 77 12.93 15.59 -18.84
C ARG A 77 14.45 15.67 -18.91
N LEU A 78 15.17 14.96 -18.04
CA LEU A 78 16.63 14.92 -18.09
C LEU A 78 17.14 14.27 -19.38
N ARG A 79 16.50 13.20 -19.88
CA ARG A 79 16.83 12.60 -21.18
C ARG A 79 16.71 13.62 -22.31
N ALA A 80 15.61 14.37 -22.35
CA ALA A 80 15.40 15.41 -23.36
C ALA A 80 16.42 16.56 -23.24
N ASP A 81 16.68 17.04 -22.01
CA ASP A 81 17.63 18.12 -21.74
C ASP A 81 19.08 17.74 -22.06
N ILE A 82 19.46 16.47 -21.93
CA ILE A 82 20.81 16.04 -22.32
C ILE A 82 20.88 15.84 -23.84
N ALA A 83 19.86 15.25 -24.44
CA ALA A 83 19.78 15.05 -25.89
C ALA A 83 19.78 16.38 -26.68
N ASN A 84 19.16 17.44 -26.14
CA ASN A 84 19.14 18.77 -26.75
C ASN A 84 20.38 19.63 -26.38
N GLY A 85 21.29 19.11 -25.54
CA GLY A 85 22.50 19.80 -25.10
C GLY A 85 22.28 20.91 -24.06
N ALA A 86 21.07 21.11 -23.54
CA ALA A 86 20.78 22.08 -22.48
C ALA A 86 21.39 21.66 -21.13
N LYS A 87 21.56 20.35 -20.91
CA LYS A 87 22.27 19.76 -19.78
C LYS A 87 23.35 18.82 -20.27
N ARG A 88 24.34 18.57 -19.41
CA ARG A 88 25.42 17.61 -19.64
C ARG A 88 25.71 16.84 -18.37
N LEU A 89 25.98 15.55 -18.49
CA LEU A 89 26.50 14.76 -17.38
C LEU A 89 27.91 15.25 -17.03
N GLN A 90 28.19 15.38 -15.75
CA GLN A 90 29.53 15.69 -15.26
C GLN A 90 30.13 14.41 -14.69
N LEU A 91 31.36 14.12 -15.11
CA LEU A 91 32.12 13.01 -14.56
C LEU A 91 33.34 13.60 -13.87
N ASN A 92 33.63 13.11 -12.67
CA ASN A 92 34.84 13.48 -11.95
C ASN A 92 35.98 12.59 -12.46
N ALA A 93 36.81 13.10 -13.36
CA ALA A 93 37.94 12.37 -13.94
C ALA A 93 39.26 13.00 -13.52
N THR A 94 40.20 12.14 -13.16
CA THR A 94 41.62 12.50 -13.08
C THR A 94 42.28 12.10 -14.39
N CYS A 95 42.52 13.07 -15.27
CA CYS A 95 43.28 12.85 -16.50
C CYS A 95 44.78 13.05 -16.23
N PRO A 96 45.63 12.01 -16.33
CA PRO A 96 47.07 12.20 -16.24
C PRO A 96 47.56 13.09 -17.40
N LYS A 97 48.49 14.02 -17.12
CA LYS A 97 49.07 14.90 -18.15
C LYS A 97 49.73 14.05 -19.25
N PRO A 98 49.59 14.44 -20.54
CA PRO A 98 50.38 13.82 -21.61
C PRO A 98 51.86 13.98 -21.28
N VAL A 99 52.61 12.89 -21.31
CA VAL A 99 54.07 12.90 -21.15
C VAL A 99 54.64 13.56 -22.41
N SER A 100 55.37 14.67 -22.27
CA SER A 100 55.98 15.39 -23.39
C SER A 100 56.91 14.47 -24.18
N LYS A 101 56.42 13.87 -25.27
CA LYS A 101 57.28 13.21 -26.25
C LYS A 101 57.85 14.30 -27.16
N ALA A 102 59.18 14.31 -27.21
CA ALA A 102 60.08 15.16 -27.99
C ALA A 102 59.48 15.92 -29.21
N THR A 103 59.80 17.22 -29.25
CA THR A 103 59.95 18.12 -30.42
C THR A 103 59.41 17.59 -31.75
N GLY A 104 58.12 17.81 -32.03
CA GLY A 104 57.49 17.62 -33.33
C GLY A 104 56.52 18.76 -33.59
N THR A 105 56.62 19.34 -34.79
CA THR A 105 55.83 20.42 -35.42
C THR A 105 54.63 20.98 -34.62
N THR A 106 54.64 22.30 -34.39
CA THR A 106 53.53 23.10 -33.85
C THR A 106 52.31 23.10 -34.79
N GLY A 107 51.57 21.99 -34.82
CA GLY A 107 50.20 21.93 -35.31
C GLY A 107 49.29 21.83 -34.08
N MET A 108 48.36 22.77 -33.94
CA MET A 108 47.36 22.74 -32.88
C MET A 108 46.39 21.62 -33.22
N ASP A 109 46.67 20.40 -32.75
CA ASP A 109 45.71 19.31 -32.83
C ASP A 109 44.46 19.75 -32.06
N ASP A 110 43.37 20.00 -32.78
CA ASP A 110 42.03 20.15 -32.21
C ASP A 110 41.54 18.76 -31.81
N ALA A 111 42.28 18.14 -30.90
CA ALA A 111 41.95 16.87 -30.30
C ALA A 111 40.66 17.12 -29.52
N THR A 112 39.58 16.55 -30.05
CA THR A 112 38.26 16.72 -29.49
C THR A 112 38.30 16.31 -28.02
N GLY A 113 37.94 17.24 -27.13
CA GLY A 113 38.08 17.03 -25.68
C GLY A 113 37.39 15.74 -25.21
N PRO A 114 37.88 15.13 -24.12
CA PRO A 114 37.34 13.87 -23.61
C PRO A 114 35.84 13.99 -23.34
N ARG A 115 35.07 13.15 -24.02
CA ARG A 115 33.61 13.06 -23.93
C ARG A 115 33.25 11.61 -23.57
N TYR A 116 32.26 11.44 -22.70
CA TYR A 116 31.65 10.12 -22.48
C TYR A 116 30.94 9.68 -23.77
N ASP A 117 30.90 8.37 -24.00
CA ASP A 117 30.16 7.83 -25.13
C ASP A 117 28.64 7.93 -24.90
N ALA A 118 27.87 7.80 -25.97
CA ALA A 118 26.40 7.84 -25.90
C ALA A 118 25.82 6.64 -25.12
N GLU A 119 26.58 5.57 -24.91
CA GLU A 119 26.15 4.40 -24.16
C GLU A 119 26.17 4.66 -22.65
N PHE A 120 27.21 5.33 -22.16
CA PHE A 120 27.35 5.76 -20.77
C PHE A 120 26.18 6.65 -20.35
N GLU A 121 25.81 7.62 -21.18
CA GLU A 121 24.68 8.53 -20.89
C GLU A 121 23.37 7.76 -20.73
N ARG A 122 23.06 6.86 -21.69
CA ARG A 122 21.87 6.02 -21.62
C ARG A 122 21.87 5.10 -20.39
N ASN A 123 23.00 4.46 -20.12
CA ASN A 123 23.16 3.55 -18.99
C ASN A 123 22.98 4.28 -17.66
N TYR A 124 23.54 5.49 -17.53
CA TYR A 124 23.37 6.31 -16.33
C TYR A 124 21.90 6.70 -16.11
N LEU A 125 21.21 7.17 -17.14
CA LEU A 125 19.80 7.57 -17.03
C LEU A 125 18.88 6.38 -16.75
N SER A 126 19.16 5.21 -17.37
CA SER A 126 18.48 3.95 -17.08
C SER A 126 18.71 3.49 -15.63
N LEU A 127 19.95 3.57 -15.15
CA LEU A 127 20.27 3.24 -13.75
C LEU A 127 19.51 4.16 -12.78
N ARG A 128 19.51 5.47 -13.04
CA ARG A 128 18.77 6.45 -12.23
C ARG A 128 17.27 6.15 -12.21
N GLU A 129 16.68 5.79 -13.35
CA GLU A 129 15.27 5.38 -13.43
C GLU A 129 15.00 4.15 -12.58
N ARG A 130 15.80 3.08 -12.74
CA ARG A 130 15.64 1.82 -11.99
C ARG A 130 15.80 2.02 -10.48
N ILE A 131 16.73 2.87 -10.05
CA ILE A 131 16.90 3.23 -8.64
C ILE A 131 15.64 3.95 -8.14
N GLY A 132 15.14 4.94 -8.88
CA GLY A 132 13.90 5.64 -8.51
C GLY A 132 12.71 4.68 -8.36
N ILE A 133 12.50 3.80 -9.33
CA ILE A 133 11.44 2.77 -9.28
C ILE A 133 11.60 1.89 -8.03
N ALA A 134 12.80 1.34 -7.81
CA ALA A 134 13.05 0.45 -6.68
C ALA A 134 12.85 1.15 -5.33
N THR A 135 13.34 2.38 -5.18
CA THR A 135 13.16 3.18 -3.97
C THR A 135 11.68 3.43 -3.69
N THR A 136 10.91 3.90 -4.68
CA THR A 136 9.48 4.14 -4.51
C THR A 136 8.71 2.86 -4.17
N GLN A 137 9.06 1.72 -4.78
CA GLN A 137 8.46 0.43 -4.44
C GLN A 137 8.78 0.01 -3.00
N ILE A 138 10.05 0.14 -2.57
CA ILE A 138 10.47 -0.20 -1.22
C ILE A 138 9.77 0.69 -0.20
N GLU A 139 9.73 2.00 -0.43
CA GLU A 139 9.05 2.94 0.47
C GLU A 139 7.54 2.67 0.55
N GLY A 140 6.90 2.37 -0.58
CA GLY A 140 5.50 1.96 -0.62
C GLY A 140 5.22 0.69 0.17
N LEU A 141 6.08 -0.34 0.02
CA LEU A 141 5.98 -1.59 0.78
C LEU A 141 6.23 -1.37 2.28
N GLN A 142 7.21 -0.56 2.64
CA GLN A 142 7.45 -0.18 4.04
C GLN A 142 6.25 0.56 4.63
N ALA A 143 5.66 1.50 3.88
CA ALA A 143 4.46 2.20 4.31
C ALA A 143 3.28 1.25 4.50
N TYR A 144 3.09 0.28 3.61
CA TYR A 144 2.06 -0.75 3.74
C TYR A 144 2.25 -1.59 5.01
N ILE A 145 3.45 -2.12 5.24
CA ILE A 145 3.75 -2.94 6.41
C ILE A 145 3.48 -2.14 7.70
N ASN A 146 4.02 -0.92 7.79
CA ASN A 146 3.93 -0.11 9.00
C ASN A 146 2.52 0.44 9.28
N ASN A 147 1.72 0.71 8.25
CA ASN A 147 0.41 1.32 8.43
C ASN A 147 -0.77 0.35 8.33
N VAL A 148 -0.59 -0.82 7.70
CA VAL A 148 -1.68 -1.78 7.45
C VAL A 148 -1.44 -3.13 8.12
N CYS A 149 -0.21 -3.64 8.13
CA CYS A 149 0.07 -4.96 8.73
C CYS A 149 0.39 -4.91 10.22
N LEU A 150 1.10 -3.86 10.66
CA LEU A 150 1.55 -3.71 12.05
C LEU A 150 0.60 -2.84 12.91
N LYS A 151 -0.46 -2.30 12.30
CA LYS A 151 -1.56 -1.62 13.01
C LYS A 151 -2.73 -2.56 13.20
#